data_AF-K1U4K9-F1
#
_entry.id   AF-K1U4K9-F1
#
_cell.length_a   1.000
_cell.length_b   1.000
_cell.length_c   1.000
_cell.angle_alpha   90.00
_cell.angle_beta   90.00
_cell.angle_gamma   90.00
#
_symmetry.space_group_name_H-M   'P 1'
#
loop_
_entity.id
_entity.type
_entity.pdbx_description
1 polymer ?
#
loop_
_entity_poly.entity_id
_entity_poly.type
_entity_poly.pdbx_seq_one_letter_code
_entity_poly.pdbx_strand_id
1 'polypeptide(L)' 'MGKPENEQDAFDMLKKLSGKTHTVLTGVCVISPDKQINFYEKTEVEFYPLGDDEIRQYIASGEPMDKAGAYG' A
#
# COMPACT_ATOMS: atom_id res chain seq x y z
N MET A 1 5.53 -3.94 -2.19
CA MET A 1 5.95 -3.35 -0.90
C MET A 1 5.21 -4.09 0.20
N GLY A 2 5.86 -4.33 1.35
CA GLY A 2 5.22 -4.95 2.51
C GLY A 2 4.60 -3.90 3.43
N LYS A 3 4.21 -4.30 4.65
CA LYS A 3 3.91 -3.36 5.74
C LYS A 3 5.23 -2.73 6.23
N PRO A 4 5.25 -1.46 6.63
CA PRO A 4 6.47 -0.83 7.11
C PRO A 4 6.92 -1.46 8.44
N GLU A 5 8.22 -1.72 8.58
CA GLU A 5 8.78 -2.30 9.82
C GLU A 5 8.95 -1.25 10.94
N ASN A 6 9.06 0.02 10.56
CA ASN A 6 9.22 1.16 11.46
C ASN A 6 8.82 2.46 10.74
N GLU A 7 8.79 3.58 11.48
CA GLU A 7 8.38 4.89 10.96
C GLU A 7 9.27 5.39 9.79
N GLN A 8 10.56 5.08 9.80
CA GLN A 8 11.45 5.48 8.71
C GLN A 8 11.13 4.71 7.42
N ASP A 9 10.83 3.43 7.53
CA ASP A 9 10.38 2.60 6.40
C ASP A 9 9.05 3.12 5.83
N ALA A 10 8.10 3.49 6.70
CA ALA A 10 6.86 4.14 6.28
C ALA A 10 7.10 5.46 5.53
N PHE A 11 8.03 6.28 6.03
CA PHE A 11 8.43 7.53 5.38
C PHE A 11 9.01 7.29 3.99
N ASP A 12 9.92 6.33 3.86
CA ASP A 12 10.59 6.01 2.59
C ASP A 12 9.61 5.41 1.57
N MET A 13 8.66 4.57 2.01
CA MET A 13 7.57 4.06 1.18
C MET A 13 6.69 5.21 0.65
N LEU A 14 6.17 6.06 1.54
CA LEU A 14 5.31 7.18 1.16
C LEU A 14 6.04 8.18 0.27
N LYS A 15 7.31 8.48 0.54
CA LYS A 15 8.13 9.36 -0.29
C LYS A 15 8.39 8.76 -1.67
N LYS A 16 8.54 7.45 -1.78
CA LYS A 16 8.71 6.75 -3.06
C LYS A 16 7.45 6.79 -3.92
N LEU A 17 6.26 6.72 -3.29
CA LEU A 17 4.95 6.73 -3.95
C LEU A 17 4.45 8.15 -4.28
N SER A 18 4.86 9.15 -3.50
CA SER A 18 4.51 10.56 -3.67
C SER A 18 4.63 11.05 -5.12
N GLY A 19 3.55 11.63 -5.65
CA GLY A 19 3.49 12.20 -6.99
C GLY A 19 3.55 11.19 -8.14
N LYS A 20 3.29 9.90 -7.89
CA LYS A 20 3.39 8.84 -8.90
C LYS A 20 2.13 7.98 -8.95
N THR A 21 1.96 7.31 -10.08
CA THR A 21 1.02 6.21 -10.23
C THR A 21 1.69 4.89 -9.87
N HIS A 22 1.03 4.10 -9.04
CA HIS A 22 1.43 2.73 -8.71
C HIS A 22 0.25 1.77 -8.86
N THR A 23 0.55 0.48 -8.83
CA THR A 23 -0.46 -0.57 -9.00
C THR A 23 -0.73 -1.29 -7.69
N VAL A 24 -2.00 -1.50 -7.38
CA VAL A 24 -2.48 -2.42 -6.33
C VAL A 24 -3.07 -3.66 -7.02
N LEU A 25 -2.63 -4.84 -6.60
CA LEU A 25 -3.16 -6.12 -7.06
C LEU A 25 -3.93 -6.78 -5.92
N THR A 26 -5.19 -7.11 -6.15
CA THR A 26 -6.01 -7.86 -5.18
C THR A 26 -6.31 -9.23 -5.76
N GLY A 27 -5.76 -10.29 -5.15
CA GLY A 27 -5.99 -11.67 -5.55
C GLY A 27 -7.17 -12.31 -4.81
N VAL A 28 -7.95 -13.12 -5.53
CA VAL A 28 -9.03 -13.94 -4.96
C VAL A 28 -8.83 -15.39 -5.41
N CYS A 29 -8.95 -16.31 -4.45
CA CYS A 29 -8.89 -17.74 -4.67
C CYS A 29 -10.15 -18.39 -4.07
N VAL A 30 -10.88 -19.15 -4.89
CA VAL A 30 -12.05 -19.93 -4.49
C VAL A 30 -11.75 -21.41 -4.71
N ILE A 31 -11.79 -22.19 -3.63
CA ILE A 31 -11.41 -23.60 -3.62
C ILE A 31 -12.59 -24.45 -3.16
N SER A 32 -12.87 -25.52 -3.90
CA SER A 32 -13.70 -26.67 -3.51
C SER A 32 -12.92 -27.97 -3.79
N PRO A 33 -13.40 -29.14 -3.32
CA PRO A 33 -12.72 -30.42 -3.59
C PRO A 33 -12.48 -30.71 -5.09
N ASP A 34 -13.39 -30.24 -5.94
CA ASP A 34 -13.40 -30.56 -7.37
C ASP A 34 -12.88 -29.40 -8.25
N LYS A 35 -12.72 -28.19 -7.69
CA LYS A 35 -12.40 -27.00 -8.47
C LYS A 35 -11.63 -25.96 -7.68
N GLN A 36 -10.66 -25.36 -8.35
CA GLN A 36 -9.98 -24.15 -7.90
C GLN A 36 -10.14 -23.06 -8.96
N ILE A 37 -10.52 -21.86 -8.53
CA ILE A 37 -10.58 -20.66 -9.38
C ILE A 37 -9.71 -19.59 -8.73
N ASN A 38 -8.73 -19.10 -9.49
CA ASN A 38 -7.87 -18.00 -9.08
C ASN A 38 -8.05 -16.85 -10.06
N PHE A 39 -8.22 -15.65 -9.55
CA PHE A 39 -8.21 -14.43 -10.35
C PHE A 39 -7.65 -13.27 -9.52
N TYR A 40 -7.37 -12.15 -10.18
CA TYR A 40 -6.94 -10.93 -9.52
C TYR A 40 -7.56 -9.73 -10.22
N GLU A 41 -7.66 -8.63 -9.48
CA GLU A 41 -7.97 -7.31 -10.01
C GLU A 41 -6.72 -6.43 -9.93
N LYS A 42 -6.47 -5.64 -10.99
CA LYS A 42 -5.37 -4.66 -11.06
C LYS A 42 -5.95 -3.24 -11.07
N THR A 43 -5.60 -2.45 -10.06
CA THR A 43 -6.00 -1.04 -9.96
C THR A 43 -4.79 -0.14 -10.00
N GLU A 44 -4.85 0.93 -10.80
CA GLU A 44 -3.85 2.00 -10.80
C GLU A 44 -4.30 3.12 -9.86
N VAL A 45 -3.40 3.54 -8.97
CA VAL A 45 -3.64 4.57 -7.95
C VAL A 45 -2.60 5.66 -8.16
N GLU A 46 -3.06 6.90 -8.32
CA GLU A 46 -2.20 8.08 -8.46
C GLU A 46 -2.18 8.87 -7.16
N PHE A 47 -0.98 9.17 -6.66
CA PHE A 47 -0.78 10.00 -5.49
C PHE A 47 -0.51 11.44 -5.87
N TYR A 48 -1.13 12.36 -5.13
CA TYR A 48 -0.68 13.75 -5.10
C TYR A 48 0.77 13.83 -4.56
N PRO A 49 1.59 14.82 -4.98
CA PRO A 49 2.90 15.05 -4.37
C PRO A 49 2.81 15.40 -2.88
N LEU A 50 3.25 14.49 -2.03
CA LEU A 50 3.30 14.64 -0.58
C LEU A 50 4.57 15.36 -0.13
N GLY A 51 4.41 16.36 0.75
CA GLY A 51 5.48 17.00 1.50
C GLY A 51 5.97 16.16 2.67
N ASP A 52 7.18 16.44 3.16
CA ASP A 52 7.80 15.66 4.24
C ASP A 52 7.00 15.77 5.55
N ASP A 53 6.44 16.95 5.84
CA ASP A 53 5.64 17.19 7.04
C ASP A 53 4.30 16.43 7.00
N GLU A 54 3.65 16.37 5.83
CA GLU A 54 2.41 15.61 5.64
C GLU A 54 2.65 14.11 5.86
N ILE A 55 3.75 13.58 5.31
CA ILE A 55 4.15 12.18 5.50
C ILE A 55 4.39 11.91 6.99
N ARG A 56 5.15 12.77 7.68
CA ARG A 56 5.43 12.61 9.11
C ARG A 56 4.17 12.70 9.96
N GLN A 57 3.26 13.62 9.64
CA GLN A 57 1.99 13.76 10.34
C GLN A 57 1.11 12.52 10.17
N TYR A 58 1.06 11.96 8.95
CA TYR A 58 0.32 10.73 8.69
C TYR A 58 0.93 9.53 9.44
N ILE A 59 2.25 9.41 9.48
CA ILE A 59 2.94 8.37 10.26
C ILE A 59 2.66 8.50 11.75
N ALA A 60 2.66 9.73 12.29
CA ALA A 60 2.37 9.99 13.70
C ALA A 60 0.95 9.59 14.13
N SER A 61 0.01 9.43 13.19
CA SER A 61 -1.32 8.88 13.48
C SER A 61 -1.31 7.36 13.78
N GLY A 62 -0.25 6.65 13.38
CA GLY A 62 -0.14 5.19 13.46
C GLY A 62 -0.91 4.43 12.36
N GLU A 63 -1.81 5.09 11.64
CA GLU A 63 -2.61 4.50 10.56
C GLU A 63 -1.82 3.79 9.44
N PRO A 64 -0.62 4.23 9.00
CA PRO A 64 0.07 3.56 7.91
C PRO A 64 0.78 2.27 8.33
N MET A 65 0.97 2.03 9.63
CA MET A 65 1.92 1.04 10.12
C MET A 65 1.48 -0.41 9.90
N ASP A 66 0.17 -0.67 9.78
CA ASP A 66 -0.37 -2.00 9.53
C ASP A 66 -0.73 -2.23 8.05
N LYS A 67 -0.37 -1.30 7.16
CA LYS A 67 -0.79 -1.31 5.75
C LYS A 67 0.38 -1.53 4.80
N ALA A 68 0.18 -2.41 3.82
CA ALA A 68 1.19 -2.65 2.81
C ALA A 68 1.37 -1.42 1.93
N GLY A 69 2.61 -0.93 1.78
CA GLY A 69 2.88 0.34 1.11
C GLY A 69 2.65 1.58 1.98
N ALA A 70 2.35 1.40 3.27
CA ALA A 70 2.21 2.45 4.27
C ALA A 70 1.08 3.45 4.00
N TYR A 71 -0.03 3.03 3.36
CA TYR A 71 -1.23 3.85 3.20
C TYR A 71 -2.50 2.99 3.07
N GLY A 72 -3.66 3.62 3.28
CA GLY A 72 -4.98 3.04 3.03
C GLY A 72 -6.00 3.38 4.09
#